data_AF-A0A920IAB2-F1
#
_entry.id   AF-A0A920IAB2-F1
#
_cell.length_a   1.000
_cell.length_b   1.000
_cell.length_c   1.000
_cell.angle_alpha   90.00
_cell.angle_beta   90.00
_cell.angle_gamma   90.00
#
_symmetry.space_group_name_H-M   'P 1'
#
loop_
_entity.id
_entity.type
_entity.pdbx_description
1 polymer ?
#
loop_
_entity_poly.entity_id
_entity_poly.type
_entity_poly.pdbx_seq_one_letter_code
_entity_poly.pdbx_strand_id
1 'polypeptide(L)' 'MKIATWNINSVRLRIAQVWKFLKEQQPDVLCLQETKLVK' A
#
# COMPACT_ATOMS: atom_id res chain seq x y z
N MET A 1 -12.43 -12.12 5.58
CA MET A 1 -12.09 -10.69 5.69
C MET A 1 -10.64 -10.55 6.15
N LYS A 2 -9.74 -10.16 5.25
CA LYS A 2 -8.29 -9.99 5.41
C LYS A 2 -7.97 -8.50 5.34
N ILE A 3 -7.37 -7.96 6.40
CA ILE A 3 -6.98 -6.56 6.49
C ILE A 3 -5.47 -6.47 6.58
N ALA A 4 -4.87 -5.57 5.82
CA ALA A 4 -3.44 -5.30 5.84
C ALA A 4 -3.17 -3.82 6.17
N THR A 5 -2.09 -3.56 6.88
CA THR A 5 -1.58 -2.22 7.17
C THR A 5 -0.14 -2.12 6.72
N TRP A 6 0.23 -1.00 6.09
CA TRP A 6 1.58 -0.78 5.60
C TRP A 6 1.97 0.69 5.66
N ASN A 7 2.95 1.00 6.51
CA ASN A 7 3.69 2.25 6.42
C ASN A 7 4.56 2.22 5.15
N ILE A 8 4.07 2.85 4.09
CA ILE A 8 4.68 2.76 2.77
C ILE A 8 5.90 3.67 2.64
N ASN A 9 6.00 4.71 3.48
CA ASN A 9 7.06 5.71 3.39
C ASN A 9 7.26 6.20 1.94
N SER A 10 6.29 7.00 1.48
CA SER A 10 6.15 7.57 0.12
C SER A 10 5.55 6.61 -0.92
N VAL A 11 4.23 6.73 -1.15
CA VAL A 11 3.47 5.84 -2.02
C VAL A 11 3.85 5.99 -3.50
N ARG A 12 4.17 7.21 -3.95
CA ARG A 12 4.53 7.48 -5.36
C ARG A 12 5.77 6.70 -5.79
N LEU A 13 6.75 6.58 -4.90
CA LEU A 13 7.99 5.86 -5.17
C LEU A 13 7.82 4.33 -5.14
N ARG A 14 6.73 3.83 -4.57
CA ARG A 14 6.52 2.39 -4.28
C ARG A 14 5.24 1.83 -4.87
N ILE A 15 4.60 2.54 -5.80
CA ILE A 15 3.30 2.14 -6.34
C ILE A 15 3.35 0.74 -6.99
N ALA A 16 4.45 0.39 -7.65
CA ALA A 16 4.64 -0.94 -8.22
C ALA A 16 4.67 -2.06 -7.15
N GLN A 17 5.23 -1.77 -5.97
CA GLN A 17 5.25 -2.71 -4.85
C GLN A 17 3.85 -2.90 -4.26
N VAL A 18 3.07 -1.82 -4.16
CA VAL A 18 1.65 -1.88 -3.76
C VAL A 18 0.85 -2.75 -4.74
N TRP A 19 1.04 -2.57 -6.05
CA TRP A 19 0.38 -3.41 -7.05
C TRP A 19 0.74 -4.89 -6.95
N LYS A 20 2.02 -5.19 -6.77
CA LYS A 20 2.48 -6.57 -6.56
C LYS A 20 1.84 -7.18 -5.30
N PHE A 21 1.85 -6.44 -4.19
CA PHE A 21 1.25 -6.86 -2.95
C PHE A 21 -0.26 -7.14 -3.09
N LEU A 22 -1.01 -6.25 -3.74
CA LEU A 22 -2.45 -6.43 -3.96
C LEU A 22 -2.75 -7.69 -4.78
N LYS A 23 -1.96 -7.97 -5.82
CA LYS A 23 -2.11 -9.19 -6.64
C LYS A 23 -1.81 -10.47 -5.85
N GLU A 24 -0.76 -10.48 -5.04
CA GLU A 24 -0.33 -11.66 -4.30
C GLU A 24 -1.19 -11.91 -3.06
N GLN A 25 -1.54 -10.86 -2.33
CA GLN A 25 -2.14 -10.98 -1.01
C GLN A 25 -3.66 -10.84 -1.00
N GLN A 26 -4.24 -10.17 -2.01
CA GLN A 26 -5.68 -9.95 -2.15
C GLN A 26 -6.38 -9.60 -0.83
N PRO A 27 -5.91 -8.57 -0.07
CA PRO A 27 -6.62 -8.15 1.14
C PRO A 27 -7.95 -7.50 0.76
N ASP A 28 -8.96 -7.66 1.62
CA ASP A 28 -10.24 -6.95 1.48
C ASP A 28 -10.06 -5.44 1.73
N VAL A 29 -9.15 -5.08 2.65
CA VAL A 29 -8.78 -3.68 2.95
C VAL A 29 -7.27 -3.54 3.12
N LEU A 30 -6.67 -2.56 2.46
CA LEU A 30 -5.28 -2.14 2.66
C LEU A 30 -5.22 -0.70 3.18
N CYS A 31 -4.72 -0.53 4.40
CA CYS A 31 -4.48 0.79 5.00
C CYS A 31 -3.01 1.20 4.79
N LEU A 32 -2.78 2.36 4.17
CA LEU A 32 -1.43 2.91 3.94
C LEU A 32 -1.16 4.09 4.89
N GLN A 33 0.05 4.13 5.46
CA GLN A 33 0.53 5.26 6.27
C GLN A 33 1.80 5.88 5.67
N GLU A 34 2.09 7.13 6.04
CA GLU A 34 3.21 7.90 5.49
C GLU A 34 3.22 7.92 3.95
N THR A 35 2.08 8.25 3.33
CA THR A 35 1.98 8.30 1.86
C THR A 35 2.88 9.36 1.24
N LYS A 36 3.32 10.37 2.01
CA LYS A 36 4.25 11.45 1.63
C LYS A 36 3.94 12.05 0.26
N LEU A 37 2.65 12.25 -0.03
CA LEU A 37 2.21 12.98 -1.20
C LEU A 37 2.53 14.46 -0.99
N VAL A 38 3.44 15.00 -1.79
CA VAL A 38 3.68 16.44 -1.89
C VAL A 38 2.77 17.03 -2.95
N LYS A 39 2.34 18.27 -2.73
CA LYS A 39 1.44 19.02 -3.61
C LYS A 39 2.09 19.35 -4.95
#